data_AF-A0A2G9SUY3-F1
#
_entry.id   AF-A0A2G9SUY3-F1
#
_cell.length_a   1.000
_cell.length_b   1.000
_cell.length_c   1.000
_cell.angle_alpha   90.00
_cell.angle_beta   90.00
_cell.angle_gamma   90.00
#
_symmetry.space_group_name_H-M   'P 1'
#
loop_
_entity.id
_entity.type
_entity.pdbx_description
1 polymer ?
#
loop_
_entity_poly.entity_id
_entity_poly.type
_entity_poly.pdbx_seq_one_letter_code
_entity_poly.pdbx_strand_id
1 'polypeptide(L)'
;MRSVARPLAYLLPKSERRIIEKLMLHGIAVEELLSAFKATIEYFDVQDIRVSEQCFQGHREVTINVLRVQTERTFEPGDFIVPMNQPAANVLAGLLEPDSDDSLAHWNYFDNYLTGKLRFEKDFITEYEYNLIDLPRTKEIYEKLIEKNPTLSEEKRAQEKMKFFMTAVGYENEFMNRIPVFRLVEKKPYSAKVYV
;
A
#
# COMPACT_ATOMS: atom_id res chain seq x y z
N MET A 1 0.57 -14.51 22.96
CA MET A 1 -0.17 -14.45 21.69
C MET A 1 -1.24 -13.37 21.82
N ARG A 2 -1.15 -12.25 21.09
CA ARG A 2 -2.27 -11.30 21.00
C ARG A 2 -3.28 -11.87 20.02
N SER A 3 -4.50 -12.14 20.46
CA SER A 3 -5.59 -12.52 19.55
C SER A 3 -6.17 -11.24 18.93
N VAL A 4 -6.16 -11.14 17.61
CA VAL A 4 -6.76 -10.03 16.87
C VAL A 4 -8.13 -10.48 16.34
N ALA A 5 -9.16 -9.66 16.54
CA ALA A 5 -10.48 -9.92 15.95
C ALA A 5 -10.38 -9.89 14.42
N ARG A 6 -10.93 -10.91 13.76
CA ARG A 6 -10.94 -10.99 12.29
C ARG A 6 -11.93 -9.98 11.72
N PRO A 7 -11.59 -9.29 10.63
CA PRO A 7 -12.56 -8.48 9.90
C PRO A 7 -13.59 -9.37 9.19
N LEU A 8 -14.67 -8.78 8.70
CA LEU A 8 -15.65 -9.43 7.83
C LEU A 8 -15.11 -9.63 6.42
N ALA A 9 -14.30 -8.68 5.95
CA ALA A 9 -13.65 -8.67 4.65
C ALA A 9 -12.46 -7.72 4.67
N TYR A 10 -11.58 -7.83 3.67
CA TYR A 10 -10.62 -6.79 3.33
C TYR A 10 -11.11 -6.00 2.12
N LEU A 11 -10.89 -4.68 2.10
CA LEU A 11 -11.19 -3.79 0.99
C LEU A 11 -9.87 -3.25 0.43
N LEU A 12 -9.73 -3.25 -0.89
CA LEU A 12 -8.55 -2.77 -1.59
C LEU A 12 -8.96 -1.87 -2.77
N PRO A 13 -8.28 -0.72 -2.99
CA PRO A 13 -8.52 0.10 -4.17
C PRO A 13 -8.17 -0.65 -5.46
N LYS A 14 -8.83 -0.31 -6.57
CA LYS A 14 -8.56 -0.88 -7.90
C LYS A 14 -7.12 -0.68 -8.40
N SER A 15 -6.39 0.29 -7.84
CA SER A 15 -4.96 0.48 -8.10
C SER A 15 -4.11 -0.71 -7.64
N GLU A 16 -4.58 -1.48 -6.66
CA GLU A 16 -3.87 -2.62 -6.07
C GLU A 16 -4.08 -3.92 -6.83
N ARG A 17 -4.29 -3.85 -8.15
CA ARG A 17 -4.53 -5.03 -9.00
C ARG A 17 -3.46 -6.11 -8.87
N ARG A 18 -2.19 -5.71 -8.69
CA ARG A 18 -1.07 -6.64 -8.44
C ARG A 18 -1.28 -7.47 -7.18
N ILE A 19 -1.84 -6.88 -6.12
CA ILE A 19 -2.15 -7.58 -4.87
C ILE A 19 -3.31 -8.54 -5.10
N ILE A 20 -4.36 -8.10 -5.80
CA ILE A 20 -5.51 -8.94 -6.15
C ILE A 20 -5.08 -10.18 -6.95
N GLU A 21 -4.25 -10.01 -7.97
CA GLU A 21 -3.70 -11.12 -8.76
C GLU A 21 -2.90 -12.09 -7.88
N LYS A 22 -2.10 -11.58 -6.94
CA LYS A 22 -1.39 -12.40 -5.96
C LYS A 22 -2.34 -13.20 -5.07
N LEU A 23 -3.40 -12.57 -4.56
CA LEU A 23 -4.42 -13.26 -3.74
C LEU A 23 -5.08 -14.39 -4.52
N MET A 24 -5.45 -14.16 -5.79
CA MET A 24 -6.03 -15.18 -6.65
C MET A 24 -5.08 -16.35 -6.91
N LEU A 25 -3.76 -16.11 -7.04
CA LEU A 25 -2.77 -17.18 -7.15
C LEU A 25 -2.70 -18.08 -5.90
N HIS A 26 -3.13 -17.58 -4.74
CA HIS A 26 -3.29 -18.35 -3.52
C HIS A 26 -4.67 -19.03 -3.38
N GLY A 27 -5.50 -18.99 -4.43
CA GLY A 27 -6.85 -19.56 -4.43
C GLY A 27 -7.85 -18.79 -3.57
N ILE A 28 -7.57 -17.51 -3.30
CA ILE A 28 -8.46 -16.63 -2.54
C ILE A 28 -9.48 -16.04 -3.49
N ALA A 29 -10.76 -16.24 -3.20
CA ALA A 29 -11.85 -15.61 -3.92
C ALA A 29 -11.87 -14.11 -3.62
N VAL A 30 -11.94 -13.31 -4.66
CA VAL A 30 -11.97 -11.83 -4.61
C VAL A 30 -13.22 -11.33 -5.32
N GLU A 31 -13.81 -10.24 -4.83
CA GLU A 31 -15.02 -9.67 -5.42
C GLU A 31 -14.77 -8.22 -5.83
N GLU A 32 -15.12 -7.85 -7.05
CA GLU A 32 -15.02 -6.49 -7.57
C GLU A 32 -16.36 -5.77 -7.40
N LEU A 33 -16.36 -4.62 -6.73
CA LEU A 33 -17.55 -3.83 -6.46
C LEU A 33 -18.16 -3.29 -7.77
N LEU A 34 -19.47 -3.50 -7.93
CA LEU A 34 -20.24 -3.03 -9.08
C LEU A 34 -20.87 -1.64 -8.87
N SER A 35 -20.88 -1.16 -7.63
CA SER A 35 -21.45 0.13 -7.21
C SER A 35 -20.63 0.72 -6.07
N ALA A 36 -20.73 2.03 -5.86
CA ALA A 36 -20.08 2.68 -4.73
C ALA A 36 -20.53 2.04 -3.40
N PHE A 37 -19.59 1.82 -2.50
CA PHE A 37 -19.79 1.15 -1.23
C PHE A 37 -19.19 1.99 -0.09
N LYS A 38 -20.07 2.56 0.74
CA LYS A 38 -19.68 3.37 1.90
C LYS A 38 -19.82 2.54 3.17
N ALA A 39 -18.75 2.42 3.95
CA ALA A 39 -18.77 1.60 5.16
C ALA A 39 -17.84 2.15 6.26
N THR A 40 -18.10 1.71 7.50
CA THR A 40 -17.14 1.84 8.59
C THR A 40 -16.05 0.78 8.41
N ILE A 41 -14.80 1.23 8.29
CA ILE A 41 -13.62 0.40 8.09
C ILE A 41 -12.58 0.67 9.18
N GLU A 42 -11.63 -0.25 9.34
CA GLU A 42 -10.36 0.03 10.01
C GLU A 42 -9.25 0.14 8.95
N TYR A 43 -8.41 1.16 9.05
CA TYR A 43 -7.16 1.23 8.31
C TYR A 43 -5.96 0.99 9.25
N PHE A 44 -4.82 0.62 8.66
CA PHE A 44 -3.57 0.45 9.38
C PHE A 44 -2.78 1.75 9.42
N ASP A 45 -2.70 2.37 10.58
CA ASP A 45 -1.87 3.53 10.86
C ASP A 45 -0.47 3.07 11.29
N VAL A 46 0.53 3.26 10.43
CA VAL A 46 1.89 2.72 10.65
C VAL A 46 2.63 3.56 11.69
N GLN A 47 2.93 2.93 12.82
CA GLN A 47 3.64 3.57 13.93
C GLN A 47 5.16 3.52 13.72
N ASP A 48 5.65 2.32 13.44
CA ASP A 48 7.07 1.95 13.38
C ASP A 48 7.30 0.95 12.24
N ILE A 49 8.46 1.05 11.59
CA ILE A 49 8.89 0.11 10.55
C ILE A 49 10.36 -0.18 10.83
N ARG A 50 10.74 -1.45 10.84
CA ARG A 50 12.12 -1.90 10.97
C ARG A 50 12.53 -2.70 9.75
N VAL A 51 13.67 -2.35 9.15
CA VAL A 51 14.21 -3.06 7.99
C VAL A 51 15.27 -4.04 8.44
N SER A 52 15.23 -5.28 7.93
CA SER A 52 16.26 -6.28 8.20
C SER A 52 17.61 -5.86 7.59
N GLU A 53 18.67 -5.95 8.40
CA GLU A 53 20.05 -5.77 7.95
C GLU A 53 20.48 -6.89 6.98
N GLN A 54 19.87 -8.07 7.09
CA GLN A 54 20.16 -9.23 6.27
C GLN A 54 19.21 -9.32 5.08
N CYS A 55 19.75 -9.72 3.94
CA CYS A 55 18.93 -10.04 2.77
C CYS A 55 18.52 -11.52 2.84
N PHE A 56 17.23 -11.79 2.71
CA PHE A 56 16.68 -13.13 2.63
C PHE A 56 15.94 -13.28 1.30
N GLN A 57 16.34 -14.24 0.47
CA GLN A 57 15.76 -14.49 -0.86
C GLN A 57 15.67 -13.26 -1.79
N GLY A 58 16.61 -12.32 -1.67
CA GLY A 58 16.60 -11.09 -2.48
C GLY A 58 15.73 -9.97 -1.91
N HIS A 59 15.14 -10.17 -0.74
CA HIS A 59 14.33 -9.20 -0.03
C HIS A 59 15.01 -8.74 1.26
N ARG A 60 14.80 -7.47 1.60
CA ARG A 60 15.12 -6.92 2.92
C ARG A 60 13.80 -6.74 3.62
N GLU A 61 13.46 -7.77 4.37
CA GLU A 61 12.20 -7.91 5.07
C GLU A 61 11.93 -6.72 5.98
N VAL A 62 10.66 -6.36 6.12
CA VAL A 62 10.23 -5.24 6.96
C VAL A 62 9.28 -5.68 8.05
N THR A 63 9.62 -5.40 9.30
CA THR A 63 8.69 -5.57 10.42
C THR A 63 7.91 -4.28 10.63
N ILE A 64 6.59 -4.34 10.56
CA ILE A 64 5.72 -3.17 10.66
C ILE A 64 4.87 -3.24 11.92
N ASN A 65 4.92 -2.20 12.75
CA ASN A 65 3.98 -2.03 13.85
C ASN A 65 2.87 -1.05 13.44
N VAL A 66 1.62 -1.47 13.58
CA VAL A 66 0.44 -0.69 13.17
C VAL A 66 -0.55 -0.51 14.31
N LEU A 67 -1.26 0.62 14.30
CA LEU A 67 -2.52 0.80 15.02
C LEU A 67 -3.69 0.64 14.04
N ARG A 68 -4.79 0.04 14.50
CA ARG A 68 -6.03 -0.06 13.74
C ARG A 68 -6.91 1.11 14.10
N VAL A 69 -7.29 1.93 13.12
CA VAL A 69 -8.08 3.15 13.35
C VAL A 69 -9.36 3.07 12.54
N GLN A 70 -10.50 3.25 13.21
CA GLN A 70 -11.82 3.25 12.57
C GLN A 70 -12.10 4.58 11.87
N THR A 71 -12.65 4.51 10.67
CA THR A 71 -13.15 5.66 9.91
C THR A 71 -14.25 5.23 8.95
N GLU A 72 -15.07 6.18 8.51
CA GLU A 72 -15.95 5.96 7.36
C GLU A 72 -15.15 6.18 6.06
N ARG A 73 -15.34 5.31 5.07
CA ARG A 73 -14.75 5.46 3.74
C ARG A 73 -15.75 5.01 2.65
N THR A 74 -15.70 5.69 1.52
CA THR A 74 -16.40 5.27 0.29
C THR A 74 -15.40 4.59 -0.65
N PHE A 75 -15.78 3.43 -1.16
CA PHE A 75 -15.11 2.69 -2.22
C PHE A 75 -15.91 2.83 -3.50
N GLU A 76 -15.23 2.89 -4.63
CA GLU A 76 -15.85 3.15 -5.93
C GLU A 76 -16.04 1.84 -6.72
N PRO A 77 -16.89 1.84 -7.76
CA PRO A 77 -16.94 0.72 -8.69
C PRO A 77 -15.53 0.36 -9.24
N GLY A 78 -15.25 -0.94 -9.27
CA GLY A 78 -13.96 -1.51 -9.64
C GLY A 78 -13.00 -1.71 -8.46
N ASP A 79 -13.25 -1.12 -7.28
CA ASP A 79 -12.52 -1.48 -6.07
C ASP A 79 -12.90 -2.90 -5.62
N PHE A 80 -12.05 -3.52 -4.82
CA PHE A 80 -12.19 -4.92 -4.44
C PHE A 80 -12.61 -5.07 -2.99
N ILE A 81 -13.45 -6.06 -2.73
CA ILE A 81 -13.77 -6.61 -1.42
C ILE A 81 -13.43 -8.10 -1.41
N VAL A 82 -12.72 -8.54 -0.38
CA VAL A 82 -12.22 -9.92 -0.25
C VAL A 82 -12.78 -10.51 1.04
N PRO A 83 -13.89 -11.27 0.97
CA PRO A 83 -14.60 -11.74 2.15
C PRO A 83 -13.81 -12.73 2.99
N MET A 84 -14.01 -12.73 4.31
CA MET A 84 -13.35 -13.67 5.23
C MET A 84 -14.12 -14.98 5.43
N ASN A 85 -15.32 -15.12 4.86
CA ASN A 85 -16.14 -16.34 4.90
C ASN A 85 -15.76 -17.34 3.80
N GLN A 86 -14.47 -17.65 3.69
CA GLN A 86 -13.94 -18.59 2.69
C GLN A 86 -12.85 -19.51 3.27
N PRO A 87 -12.59 -20.69 2.68
CA PRO A 87 -11.61 -21.65 3.20
C PRO A 87 -10.19 -21.06 3.38
N ALA A 88 -9.78 -20.17 2.48
CA ALA A 88 -8.46 -19.54 2.48
C ALA A 88 -8.33 -18.34 3.46
N ALA A 89 -9.31 -18.09 4.33
CA ALA A 89 -9.34 -16.89 5.18
C ALA A 89 -8.11 -16.71 6.09
N ASN A 90 -7.51 -17.80 6.58
CA ASN A 90 -6.28 -17.71 7.38
C ASN A 90 -5.08 -17.26 6.53
N VAL A 91 -4.99 -17.73 5.28
CA VAL A 91 -3.96 -17.30 4.33
C VAL A 91 -4.17 -15.83 3.97
N LEU A 92 -5.42 -15.43 3.69
CA LEU A 92 -5.78 -14.05 3.43
C LEU A 92 -5.37 -13.11 4.56
N ALA A 93 -5.70 -13.45 5.81
CA ALA A 93 -5.27 -12.67 6.97
C ALA A 93 -3.74 -12.64 7.11
N GLY A 94 -3.06 -13.77 6.92
CA GLY A 94 -1.60 -13.84 6.98
C GLY A 94 -0.90 -12.95 5.95
N LEU A 95 -1.50 -12.82 4.75
CA LEU A 95 -0.99 -11.98 3.67
C LEU A 95 -1.30 -10.49 3.85
N LEU A 96 -2.46 -10.14 4.42
CA LEU A 96 -2.97 -8.75 4.44
C LEU A 96 -2.87 -8.04 5.79
N GLU A 97 -2.64 -8.74 6.90
CA GLU A 97 -2.34 -8.10 8.19
C GLU A 97 -0.86 -7.69 8.24
N PRO A 98 -0.51 -6.39 8.29
CA PRO A 98 0.88 -5.93 8.18
C PRO A 98 1.80 -6.35 9.32
N ASP A 99 1.22 -6.70 10.47
CA ASP A 99 1.92 -7.18 11.67
C ASP A 99 2.18 -8.70 11.65
N SER A 100 1.87 -9.38 10.53
CA SER A 100 2.16 -10.80 10.30
C SER A 100 3.54 -11.00 9.65
N ASP A 101 4.28 -11.98 10.15
CA ASP A 101 5.65 -12.33 9.74
C ASP A 101 5.76 -12.77 8.25
N ASP A 102 4.65 -13.22 7.65
CA ASP A 102 4.59 -13.62 6.23
C ASP A 102 3.68 -12.69 5.40
N SER A 103 3.43 -11.48 5.90
CA SER A 103 2.57 -10.51 5.20
C SER A 103 3.18 -10.01 3.91
N LEU A 104 2.34 -9.62 2.96
CA LEU A 104 2.81 -8.92 1.75
C LEU A 104 3.56 -7.63 2.11
N ALA A 105 3.23 -7.01 3.26
CA ALA A 105 3.96 -5.88 3.77
C ALA A 105 5.40 -6.24 4.16
N HIS A 106 5.58 -7.33 4.91
CA HIS A 106 6.89 -7.91 5.25
C HIS A 106 7.74 -8.21 4.00
N TRP A 107 7.08 -8.66 2.92
CA TRP A 107 7.69 -8.94 1.61
C TRP A 107 7.77 -7.72 0.66
N ASN A 108 7.77 -6.50 1.19
CA ASN A 108 7.98 -5.25 0.45
C ASN A 108 6.92 -4.88 -0.61
N TYR A 109 5.72 -5.50 -0.60
CA TYR A 109 4.70 -5.20 -1.61
C TYR A 109 4.09 -3.79 -1.48
N PHE A 110 4.23 -3.16 -0.31
CA PHE A 110 3.65 -1.85 0.01
C PHE A 110 4.69 -0.74 0.22
N ASP A 111 5.98 -0.98 -0.04
CA ASP A 111 7.07 -0.03 0.26
C ASP A 111 6.84 1.36 -0.33
N ASN A 112 6.24 1.44 -1.53
CA ASN A 112 5.90 2.72 -2.15
C ASN A 112 5.02 3.61 -1.25
N TYR A 113 4.13 3.02 -0.44
CA TYR A 113 3.28 3.72 0.52
C TYR A 113 3.98 4.05 1.85
N LEU A 114 5.10 3.38 2.12
CA LEU A 114 5.87 3.47 3.36
C LEU A 114 7.17 4.27 3.21
N THR A 115 7.45 4.75 2.00
CA THR A 115 8.63 5.51 1.60
C THR A 115 8.96 6.66 2.57
N GLY A 116 7.95 7.31 3.16
CA GLY A 116 8.17 8.34 4.18
C GLY A 116 8.90 7.81 5.41
N LYS A 117 8.41 6.74 6.04
CA LYS A 117 8.98 6.15 7.28
C LYS A 117 10.26 5.34 7.04
N LEU A 118 10.33 4.59 5.92
CA LEU A 118 11.52 3.81 5.54
C LEU A 118 12.77 4.70 5.35
N ARG A 119 12.58 6.00 5.10
CA ARG A 119 13.66 6.99 4.94
C ARG A 119 14.21 7.58 6.24
N PHE A 120 13.64 7.27 7.40
CA PHE A 120 14.09 7.89 8.66
C PHE A 120 14.84 6.95 9.59
N GLU A 121 14.92 5.65 9.28
CA GLU A 121 15.85 4.73 9.94
C GLU A 121 17.20 4.74 9.22
N LYS A 122 18.24 5.15 9.95
CA LYS A 122 19.58 5.52 9.45
C LYS A 122 20.29 4.44 8.61
N ASP A 123 21.13 4.92 7.72
CA ASP A 123 22.19 4.23 6.95
C ASP A 123 21.79 3.23 5.86
N PHE A 124 20.50 2.99 5.64
CA PHE A 124 20.02 2.13 4.54
C PHE A 124 19.82 2.87 3.19
N ILE A 125 19.84 4.20 3.23
CA ILE A 125 19.22 5.07 2.23
C ILE A 125 20.21 5.53 1.15
N THR A 126 21.51 5.29 1.31
CA THR A 126 22.53 5.77 0.37
C THR A 126 22.51 5.05 -0.99
N GLU A 127 21.95 3.83 -1.07
CA GLU A 127 21.80 3.10 -2.34
C GLU A 127 20.38 3.19 -2.93
N TYR A 128 19.34 3.34 -2.09
CA TYR A 128 17.95 3.53 -2.54
C TYR A 128 17.62 4.98 -2.97
N GLU A 129 18.40 5.98 -2.54
CA GLU A 129 18.27 7.36 -3.03
C GLU A 129 18.52 7.50 -4.54
N TYR A 130 19.23 6.56 -5.16
CA TYR A 130 19.46 6.56 -6.60
C TYR A 130 18.32 5.91 -7.41
N ASN A 131 17.51 5.01 -6.83
CA ASN A 131 16.56 4.19 -7.59
C ASN A 131 15.11 4.71 -7.64
N LEU A 132 14.74 5.72 -6.84
CA LEU A 132 13.39 6.30 -6.90
C LEU A 132 13.22 7.33 -8.05
N ILE A 133 14.33 7.84 -8.58
CA ILE A 133 14.37 8.53 -9.89
C ILE A 133 14.24 7.51 -11.04
N ASP A 134 14.56 6.24 -10.81
CA ASP A 134 14.55 5.17 -11.82
C ASP A 134 13.27 4.33 -11.83
N LEU A 135 12.24 4.67 -11.04
CA LEU A 135 10.90 4.16 -11.32
C LEU A 135 10.49 4.71 -12.71
N PRO A 136 10.27 3.86 -13.74
CA PRO A 136 10.08 4.34 -15.11
C PRO A 136 8.95 5.38 -15.24
N ARG A 137 7.94 5.27 -14.37
CA ARG A 137 6.79 6.17 -14.31
C ARG A 137 7.12 7.56 -13.75
N THR A 138 8.03 7.70 -12.78
CA THR A 138 8.35 9.00 -12.16
C THR A 138 9.30 9.82 -13.03
N LYS A 139 10.25 9.15 -13.68
CA LYS A 139 11.20 9.76 -14.62
C LYS A 139 10.50 10.43 -15.80
N GLU A 140 9.62 9.70 -16.50
CA GLU A 140 8.92 10.19 -17.68
C GLU A 140 8.02 11.40 -17.36
N ILE A 141 7.35 11.39 -16.21
CA ILE A 141 6.50 12.50 -15.76
C ILE A 141 7.35 13.72 -15.40
N TYR A 142 8.49 13.53 -14.73
CA TYR A 142 9.40 14.61 -14.39
C TYR A 142 10.05 15.23 -15.63
N GLU A 143 10.53 14.42 -16.57
CA GLU A 143 11.13 14.89 -17.83
C GLU A 143 10.13 15.75 -18.61
N LYS A 144 8.86 15.32 -18.74
CA LYS A 144 7.78 16.11 -19.35
C LYS A 144 7.50 17.43 -18.62
N LEU A 145 7.70 17.49 -17.30
CA LEU A 145 7.49 18.71 -16.50
C LEU A 145 8.61 19.73 -16.71
N ILE A 146 9.85 19.27 -16.89
CA ILE A 146 11.01 20.12 -17.18
C ILE A 146 11.05 20.57 -18.64
N GLU A 147 10.69 19.70 -19.59
CA GLU A 147 10.57 20.06 -21.02
C GLU A 147 9.59 21.23 -21.23
N LYS A 148 8.52 21.29 -20.44
CA LYS A 148 7.55 22.40 -20.46
C LYS A 148 8.07 23.70 -19.83
N ASN A 149 9.18 23.66 -19.11
CA ASN A 149 9.76 24.79 -18.39
C ASN A 149 11.29 24.92 -18.64
N PRO A 150 11.73 25.11 -19.90
CA PRO A 150 13.15 25.05 -20.25
C PRO A 150 13.99 26.17 -19.64
N THR A 151 13.37 27.30 -19.29
CA THR A 151 14.02 28.52 -18.78
C THR A 151 14.25 28.54 -17.27
N LEU A 152 13.93 27.46 -16.55
CA LEU A 152 14.19 27.38 -15.11
C LEU A 152 15.69 27.43 -14.82
N SER A 153 16.09 28.19 -13.80
CA SER A 153 17.45 28.13 -13.26
C SER A 153 17.73 26.75 -12.64
N GLU A 154 19.00 26.38 -12.49
CA GLU A 154 19.38 25.10 -11.87
C GLU A 154 18.82 24.94 -10.45
N GLU A 155 18.88 25.99 -9.62
CA GLU A 155 18.26 26.00 -8.28
C GLU A 155 16.76 25.75 -8.31
N LYS A 156 16.03 26.40 -9.22
CA LYS A 156 14.57 26.19 -9.36
C LYS A 156 14.25 24.80 -9.90
N ARG A 157 15.07 24.25 -10.81
CA ARG A 157 14.95 22.86 -11.26
C ARG A 157 15.15 21.86 -10.12
N ALA A 158 16.12 22.11 -9.24
CA ALA A 158 16.35 21.28 -8.06
C ALA A 158 15.18 21.34 -7.06
N GLN A 159 14.60 22.54 -6.85
CA GLN A 159 13.43 22.73 -6.01
C GLN A 159 12.18 22.03 -6.58
N GLU A 160 11.91 22.19 -7.88
CA GLU A 160 10.78 21.49 -8.54
C GLU A 160 11.00 19.98 -8.60
N LYS A 161 12.24 19.51 -8.75
CA LYS A 161 12.59 18.08 -8.62
C LYS A 161 12.29 17.55 -7.23
N MET A 162 12.70 18.29 -6.20
CA MET A 162 12.43 17.92 -4.81
C MET A 162 10.92 17.95 -4.52
N LYS A 163 10.19 18.98 -4.96
CA LYS A 163 8.75 19.09 -4.80
C LYS A 163 8.01 17.96 -5.52
N PHE A 164 8.31 17.73 -6.79
CA PHE A 164 7.75 16.62 -7.56
C PHE A 164 8.04 15.29 -6.89
N PHE A 165 9.26 15.07 -6.42
CA PHE A 165 9.65 13.87 -5.71
C PHE A 165 8.83 13.71 -4.43
N MET A 166 8.68 14.75 -3.60
CA MET A 166 7.85 14.73 -2.41
C MET A 166 6.39 14.41 -2.77
N THR A 167 5.80 15.05 -3.77
CA THR A 167 4.42 14.74 -4.20
C THR A 167 4.28 13.31 -4.77
N ALA A 168 5.22 12.87 -5.62
CA ALA A 168 5.19 11.58 -6.29
C ALA A 168 5.46 10.39 -5.35
N VAL A 169 6.27 10.60 -4.30
CA VAL A 169 6.50 9.63 -3.22
C VAL A 169 5.44 9.72 -2.13
N GLY A 170 4.40 10.55 -2.35
CA GLY A 170 3.20 10.57 -1.54
C GLY A 170 3.26 11.46 -0.31
N TYR A 171 4.25 12.35 -0.14
CA TYR A 171 4.42 13.19 1.05
C TYR A 171 3.21 14.09 1.38
N GLU A 172 2.30 14.30 0.42
CA GLU A 172 1.07 15.07 0.57
C GLU A 172 -0.20 14.26 0.20
N ASN A 173 -0.15 12.92 0.26
CA ASN A 173 -1.33 12.09 -0.02
C ASN A 173 -1.95 11.51 1.26
N GLU A 174 -3.25 11.20 1.19
CA GLU A 174 -4.02 10.62 2.31
C GLU A 174 -3.55 9.23 2.77
N PHE A 175 -2.56 8.64 2.08
CA PHE A 175 -1.99 7.32 2.32
C PHE A 175 -0.57 7.38 2.89
N MET A 176 -0.04 8.57 3.21
CA MET A 176 1.26 8.69 3.87
C MET A 176 1.31 7.80 5.11
N ASN A 177 2.17 6.77 5.07
CA ASN A 177 2.34 5.78 6.14
C ASN A 177 1.08 4.95 6.41
N ARG A 178 0.27 4.70 5.38
CA ARG A 178 -0.89 3.81 5.44
C ARG A 178 -0.80 2.77 4.35
N ILE A 179 -1.09 1.54 4.72
CA ILE A 179 -1.17 0.43 3.77
C ILE A 179 -2.57 0.48 3.14
N PRO A 180 -2.72 0.39 1.80
CA PRO A 180 -4.01 0.50 1.09
C PRO A 180 -4.86 -0.77 1.23
N VAL A 181 -4.88 -1.33 2.44
CA VAL A 181 -5.66 -2.49 2.85
C VAL A 181 -6.53 -2.04 4.00
N PHE A 182 -7.84 -2.19 3.82
CA PHE A 182 -8.83 -1.76 4.80
C PHE A 182 -9.60 -2.97 5.31
N ARG A 183 -9.90 -2.98 6.59
CA ARG A 183 -10.67 -4.04 7.26
C ARG A 183 -12.13 -3.60 7.35
N LEU A 184 -13.04 -4.38 6.77
CA LEU A 184 -14.47 -4.17 6.95
C LEU A 184 -14.89 -4.75 8.31
N VAL A 185 -15.38 -3.90 9.20
CA VAL A 185 -15.82 -4.30 10.56
C VAL A 185 -17.34 -4.22 10.75
N GLU A 186 -18.04 -3.67 9.76
CA GLU A 186 -19.49 -3.52 9.75
C GLU A 186 -20.11 -4.44 8.69
N LYS A 187 -21.17 -5.17 9.07
CA LYS A 187 -21.91 -6.00 8.11
C LYS A 187 -22.86 -5.11 7.31
N LYS A 188 -22.59 -4.93 6.02
CA LYS A 188 -23.38 -4.10 5.12
C LYS A 188 -23.53 -4.76 3.76
N PRO A 189 -24.72 -4.73 3.13
CA PRO A 189 -24.90 -5.30 1.80
C PRO A 189 -24.15 -4.49 0.75
N TYR A 190 -23.66 -5.18 -0.28
CA TYR A 190 -22.98 -4.60 -1.43
C TYR A 190 -23.28 -5.45 -2.67
N SER A 191 -22.98 -4.90 -3.85
CA SER A 191 -23.07 -5.60 -5.13
C SER A 191 -21.67 -5.78 -5.68
N ALA A 192 -21.29 -7.02 -6.01
CA ALA A 192 -19.97 -7.33 -6.52
C ALA A 192 -19.99 -8.48 -7.52
N LYS A 193 -18.94 -8.55 -8.34
CA LYS A 193 -18.66 -9.65 -9.25
C LYS A 193 -17.52 -10.50 -8.67
N VAL A 194 -17.74 -11.81 -8.56
CA VAL A 194 -16.78 -12.74 -7.98
C VAL A 194 -15.75 -13.20 -9.01
N TYR A 195 -14.49 -13.27 -8.58
CA TYR A 195 -13.37 -13.90 -9.27
C TYR A 195 -12.76 -14.96 -8.35
N VAL A 196 -12.38 -16.11 -8.92
CA VAL A 196 -11.77 -17.25 -8.24
C VAL A 196 -10.50 -17.63 -8.99
#